data_AF-A0A8H9XDB9-F1
#
_entry.id   AF-A0A8H9XDB9-F1
#
_cell.length_a   1.000
_cell.length_b   1.000
_cell.length_c   1.000
_cell.angle_alpha   90.00
_cell.angle_beta   90.00
_cell.angle_gamma   90.00
#
_symmetry.space_group_name_H-M   'P 1'
#
loop_
_entity.id
_entity.type
_entity.pdbx_description
1 polymer ?
#
loop_
_entity_poly.entity_id
_entity_poly.type
_entity_poly.pdbx_seq_one_letter_code
_entity_poly.pdbx_strand_id
1 'polypeptide(L)'
;MSGGVLKAGLVQGPDVEADRAIILRLARQLDAQAAFQTGEAHQLVAALEKGQIHVIGGGLPAATPFKSHLGLSRPAGRLSGSPEGEERVLAVRAGENGFLLALDRAISAETRGRGQ
;
A
#
# COMPACT_ATOMS: atom_id res chain seq x y z
N MET A 1 11.54 -23.82 5.00
CA MET A 1 11.09 -22.57 4.37
C MET A 1 9.76 -22.21 5.01
N SER A 2 9.67 -21.13 5.78
CA SER A 2 8.38 -20.56 6.15
C SER A 2 8.53 -19.05 6.21
N GLY A 3 8.69 -18.45 5.03
CA GLY A 3 8.46 -17.02 4.86
C GLY A 3 7.03 -16.68 5.26
N GLY A 4 6.84 -15.58 5.98
CA GLY A 4 5.51 -15.15 6.44
C GLY A 4 4.57 -14.81 5.28
N VAL A 5 3.30 -14.57 5.58
CA VAL A 5 2.33 -14.08 4.57
C VAL A 5 2.10 -12.59 4.77
N LEU A 6 2.39 -11.79 3.73
CA LEU A 6 2.00 -10.40 3.64
C LEU A 6 0.57 -10.31 3.07
N LYS A 7 -0.42 -10.18 3.95
CA LYS A 7 -1.82 -9.98 3.57
C LYS A 7 -2.06 -8.51 3.17
N ALA A 8 -2.59 -8.29 1.98
CA ALA A 8 -2.77 -6.97 1.39
C ALA A 8 -4.19 -6.74 0.88
N GLY A 9 -4.72 -5.57 1.17
CA GLY A 9 -5.97 -5.05 0.59
C GLY A 9 -5.69 -4.19 -0.64
N LEU A 10 -6.45 -4.38 -1.71
CA LEU A 10 -6.42 -3.56 -2.91
C LEU A 10 -7.80 -2.90 -3.10
N VAL A 11 -7.84 -1.57 -3.03
CA VAL A 11 -9.00 -0.77 -3.42
C VAL A 11 -9.21 -0.99 -4.92
N GLN A 12 -10.46 -1.25 -5.33
CA GLN A 12 -10.77 -1.41 -6.74
C GLN A 12 -10.55 -0.09 -7.48
N GLY A 13 -9.77 -0.13 -8.56
CA GLY A 13 -9.46 1.09 -9.30
C GLY A 13 -8.34 0.94 -10.34
N PRO A 14 -8.04 2.02 -11.07
CA PRO A 14 -7.03 2.03 -12.13
C PRO A 14 -5.60 1.81 -11.62
N ASP A 15 -5.32 2.15 -10.36
CA ASP A 15 -3.98 2.09 -9.77
C ASP A 15 -3.65 0.73 -9.12
N VAL A 16 -4.57 -0.25 -9.19
CA VAL A 16 -4.41 -1.58 -8.55
C VAL A 16 -3.09 -2.23 -8.92
N GLU A 17 -2.73 -2.28 -10.21
CA GLU A 17 -1.54 -3.01 -10.65
C GLU A 17 -0.24 -2.28 -10.26
N ALA A 18 -0.27 -0.94 -10.25
CA ALA A 18 0.86 -0.14 -9.81
C ALA A 18 1.17 -0.38 -8.31
N ASP A 19 0.13 -0.37 -7.47
CA ASP A 19 0.29 -0.62 -6.03
C ASP A 19 0.58 -2.09 -5.72
N ARG A 20 0.01 -3.02 -6.51
CA ARG A 20 0.31 -4.45 -6.41
C ARG A 20 1.79 -4.74 -6.63
N ALA A 21 2.42 -4.10 -7.62
CA ALA A 21 3.85 -4.26 -7.87
C ALA A 21 4.71 -3.82 -6.67
N ILE A 22 4.34 -2.71 -6.01
CA ILE A 22 5.01 -2.20 -4.80
C ILE A 22 4.85 -3.21 -3.65
N ILE A 23 3.65 -3.76 -3.45
CA ILE A 23 3.38 -4.73 -2.38
C ILE A 23 4.13 -6.05 -2.64
N LEU A 24 4.21 -6.51 -3.89
CA LEU A 24 5.04 -7.66 -4.26
C LEU A 24 6.53 -7.41 -3.99
N ARG A 25 7.01 -6.18 -4.25
CA ARG A 25 8.38 -5.77 -3.90
C ARG A 25 8.62 -5.82 -2.40
N LEU A 26 7.69 -5.30 -1.60
CA LEU A 26 7.74 -5.34 -0.13
C LEU A 26 7.74 -6.78 0.38
N ALA A 27 6.88 -7.65 -0.15
CA ALA A 27 6.83 -9.06 0.23
C ALA A 27 8.19 -9.74 0.02
N ARG A 28 8.85 -9.52 -1.14
CA ARG A 28 10.20 -10.03 -1.41
C ARG A 28 11.25 -9.48 -0.44
N GLN A 29 11.16 -8.20 -0.05
CA GLN A 29 12.09 -7.61 0.93
C GLN A 29 11.94 -8.21 2.33
N LEU A 30 10.75 -8.71 2.66
CA LEU A 30 10.42 -9.33 3.95
C LEU A 30 10.57 -10.86 3.94
N ASP A 31 11.07 -11.45 2.84
CA ASP A 31 11.07 -12.90 2.63
C ASP A 31 9.67 -13.52 2.88
N ALA A 32 8.64 -12.86 2.35
CA ALA A 32 7.23 -13.19 2.56
C ALA A 32 6.50 -13.44 1.23
N GLN A 33 5.42 -14.23 1.29
CA GLN A 33 4.48 -14.39 0.17
C GLN A 33 3.36 -13.35 0.28
N ALA A 34 2.99 -12.71 -0.83
CA ALA A 34 1.87 -11.77 -0.84
C ALA A 34 0.54 -12.50 -1.08
N ALA A 35 -0.46 -12.22 -0.23
CA ALA A 35 -1.84 -12.65 -0.42
C ALA A 35 -2.72 -11.40 -0.56
N PHE A 36 -3.57 -11.37 -1.59
CA PHE A 36 -4.37 -10.19 -1.93
C PHE A 36 -5.86 -10.42 -1.73
N GLN A 37 -6.55 -9.39 -1.24
CA GLN A 37 -8.00 -9.28 -1.28
C GLN A 37 -8.38 -7.91 -1.86
N THR A 38 -9.48 -7.86 -2.61
CA THR A 38 -10.03 -6.60 -3.12
C THR A 38 -11.24 -6.18 -2.30
N GLY A 39 -11.46 -4.88 -2.15
CA GLY A 39 -12.65 -4.37 -1.47
C GLY A 39 -12.73 -2.85 -1.49
N GLU A 40 -13.80 -2.32 -0.90
CA GLU A 40 -13.96 -0.87 -0.73
C GLU A 40 -13.01 -0.33 0.33
N ALA A 41 -12.58 0.93 0.20
CA ALA A 41 -11.59 1.53 1.08
C ALA A 41 -11.97 1.43 2.57
N HIS A 42 -13.22 1.73 2.92
CA HIS A 42 -13.70 1.65 4.32
C HIS A 42 -13.65 0.23 4.90
N GLN A 43 -13.92 -0.80 4.09
CA GLN A 43 -13.86 -2.21 4.52
C GLN A 43 -12.41 -2.64 4.75
N LEU A 44 -11.51 -2.24 3.84
CA LEU A 44 -10.09 -2.55 3.95
C LEU A 44 -9.46 -1.83 5.14
N VAL A 45 -9.83 -0.58 5.41
CA VAL A 45 -9.39 0.15 6.62
C VAL A 45 -9.82 -0.58 7.89
N ALA A 46 -11.07 -1.01 7.98
CA ALA A 46 -11.53 -1.80 9.13
C ALA A 46 -10.80 -3.14 9.26
N ALA A 47 -10.45 -3.81 8.15
CA ALA A 47 -9.66 -5.04 8.16
C ALA A 47 -8.22 -4.79 8.61
N LEU A 48 -7.62 -3.67 8.21
CA LEU A 48 -6.27 -3.26 8.58
C LEU A 48 -6.17 -2.94 10.09
N GLU A 49 -7.14 -2.21 10.64
CA GLU A 49 -7.22 -1.91 12.08
C GLU A 49 -7.34 -3.19 12.92
N LYS A 50 -8.10 -4.17 12.43
CA LYS A 50 -8.25 -5.49 13.06
C LYS A 50 -7.05 -6.42 12.86
N GLY A 51 -6.02 -6.01 12.10
CA GLY A 51 -4.85 -6.82 11.77
C GLY A 51 -5.16 -8.01 10.85
N GLN A 52 -6.28 -7.98 10.12
CA GLN A 52 -6.65 -9.01 9.14
C GLN A 52 -5.84 -8.88 7.85
N ILE A 53 -5.46 -7.65 7.50
CA ILE A 53 -4.49 -7.30 6.46
C ILE A 53 -3.41 -6.41 7.06
N HIS A 54 -2.27 -6.29 6.38
CA HIS A 54 -1.10 -5.53 6.85
C HIS A 54 -0.86 -4.24 6.05
N VAL A 55 -1.33 -4.19 4.81
CA VAL A 55 -1.15 -3.04 3.91
C VAL A 55 -2.38 -2.86 3.01
N ILE A 56 -2.73 -1.61 2.72
CA ILE A 56 -3.74 -1.23 1.73
C ILE A 56 -3.04 -0.47 0.60
N GLY A 57 -3.36 -0.83 -0.63
CA GLY A 57 -3.07 -0.05 -1.84
C GLY A 57 -4.27 -0.03 -2.78
N GLY A 58 -4.07 0.35 -4.03
CA GLY A 58 -5.10 0.42 -5.07
C GLY A 58 -5.61 1.84 -5.32
N GLY A 59 -4.79 2.87 -5.13
CA GLY A 59 -5.20 4.25 -5.43
C GLY A 59 -5.77 5.01 -4.24
N LEU A 60 -5.15 4.90 -3.06
CA LEU A 60 -5.53 5.74 -1.92
C LEU A 60 -4.98 7.16 -2.13
N PRO A 61 -5.80 8.24 -2.08
CA PRO A 61 -5.29 9.60 -2.12
C PRO A 61 -4.60 9.96 -0.79
N ALA A 62 -3.54 10.77 -0.85
CA ALA A 62 -2.84 11.28 0.34
C ALA A 62 -3.77 12.10 1.26
N ALA A 63 -4.80 12.75 0.69
CA ALA A 63 -5.81 13.50 1.41
C ALA A 63 -6.94 12.64 1.99
N THR A 64 -6.81 11.31 1.96
CA THR A 64 -7.83 10.37 2.45
C THR A 64 -8.38 10.72 3.83
N PRO A 65 -9.70 10.60 4.06
CA PRO A 65 -10.31 10.90 5.36
C PRO A 65 -9.81 9.97 6.48
N PHE A 66 -9.22 8.82 6.13
CA PHE A 66 -8.69 7.85 7.09
C PHE A 66 -7.30 8.19 7.63
N LYS A 67 -6.67 9.28 7.16
CA LYS A 67 -5.27 9.62 7.47
C LYS A 67 -4.94 9.74 8.97
N SER A 68 -5.92 10.09 9.81
CA SER A 68 -5.73 10.19 11.26
C SER A 68 -5.64 8.82 11.96
N HIS A 69 -6.05 7.74 11.28
CA HIS A 69 -6.13 6.39 11.84
C HIS A 69 -5.10 5.42 11.23
N LEU A 70 -4.34 5.89 10.23
CA LEU A 70 -3.46 5.06 9.42
C LEU A 70 -2.02 5.60 9.42
N GLY A 71 -1.06 4.71 9.22
CA GLY A 71 0.28 5.09 8.78
C GLY A 71 0.29 5.21 7.26
N LEU A 72 0.39 6.42 6.72
CA LEU A 72 0.47 6.65 5.28
C LEU A 72 1.92 6.63 4.81
N SER A 73 2.17 5.94 3.69
CA SER A 73 3.49 5.91 3.05
C SER A 73 3.85 7.26 2.45
N ARG A 74 5.10 7.39 2.02
CA ARG A 74 5.48 8.40 1.03
C ARG A 74 4.64 8.25 -0.25
N PRO A 75 4.53 9.31 -1.08
CA PRO A 75 3.88 9.24 -2.37
C PRO A 75 4.46 8.13 -3.27
N ALA A 76 3.58 7.27 -3.78
CA ALA A 76 3.87 6.17 -4.68
C ALA A 76 3.61 6.53 -6.17
N GLY A 77 3.27 7.79 -6.44
CA GLY A 77 2.98 8.35 -7.75
C GLY A 77 1.80 9.31 -7.70
N ARG A 78 1.31 9.70 -8.87
CA ARG A 78 0.03 10.42 -9.01
C ARG A 78 -1.12 9.41 -9.03
N LEU A 79 -2.26 9.83 -8.50
CA LEU A 79 -3.51 9.08 -8.56
C LEU A 79 -4.06 9.13 -9.98
N SER A 80 -4.35 7.97 -10.56
CA SER A 80 -4.85 7.90 -11.94
C SER A 80 -6.27 8.45 -12.02
N GLY A 81 -6.51 9.37 -12.96
CA GLY A 81 -7.82 10.00 -13.14
C GLY A 81 -8.11 11.16 -12.18
N SER A 82 -7.18 11.54 -11.30
CA SER A 82 -7.32 12.76 -10.50
C SER A 82 -6.99 13.99 -11.36
N PRO A 83 -7.94 14.93 -11.56
CA PRO A 83 -7.70 16.14 -12.36
C PRO A 83 -6.70 17.09 -11.69
N GLU A 84 -6.61 17.05 -10.36
CA GLU A 84 -5.70 17.89 -9.57
C GLU A 84 -4.33 17.23 -9.38
N GLY A 85 -4.14 16.03 -9.93
CA GLY A 85 -2.90 15.28 -9.79
C GLY A 85 -2.63 14.92 -8.33
N GLU A 86 -3.63 14.48 -7.58
CA GLU A 86 -3.44 14.05 -6.20
C GLU A 86 -2.36 12.98 -6.07
N GLU A 87 -1.65 13.01 -4.95
CA GLU A 87 -0.64 11.98 -4.66
C GLU A 87 -1.32 10.68 -4.23
N ARG A 88 -0.88 9.57 -4.82
CA ARG A 88 -1.27 8.22 -4.44
C ARG A 88 -0.35 7.71 -3.35
N VAL A 89 -0.91 7.16 -2.28
CA VAL A 89 -0.20 6.57 -1.13
C VAL A 89 -0.70 5.16 -0.86
N LEU A 90 0.09 4.39 -0.13
CA LEU A 90 -0.32 3.14 0.49
C LEU A 90 -0.47 3.35 2.01
N ALA A 91 -1.26 2.51 2.65
CA ALA A 91 -1.53 2.64 4.08
C ALA A 91 -1.19 1.36 4.85
N VAL A 92 -0.71 1.53 6.06
CA VAL A 92 -0.44 0.48 7.05
C VAL A 92 -1.10 0.85 8.37
N ARG A 93 -1.12 -0.06 9.34
CA ARG A 93 -1.70 0.23 10.65
C ARG A 93 -0.92 1.35 11.35
N ALA A 94 -1.62 2.27 12.00
CA ALA A 94 -0.99 3.34 12.77
C ALA A 94 -0.04 2.75 13.84
N GLY A 95 1.13 3.38 14.00
CA GLY A 95 2.17 2.96 14.95
C GLY A 95 3.17 1.93 14.41
N GLU A 96 2.95 1.33 13.23
CA GLU A 96 3.88 0.36 12.63
C GLU A 96 5.03 1.02 11.86
N ASN A 97 5.77 1.91 12.52
CA ASN A 97 6.81 2.74 11.88
C ASN A 97 7.91 1.94 11.17
N GLY A 98 8.30 0.78 11.73
CA GLY A 98 9.29 -0.11 11.10
C GLY A 98 8.78 -0.73 9.80
N PHE A 99 7.49 -1.10 9.76
CA PHE A 99 6.85 -1.66 8.58
C PHE A 99 6.61 -0.57 7.52
N LEU A 100 6.19 0.63 7.95
CA LEU A 100 6.06 1.81 7.09
C LEU A 100 7.38 2.18 6.41
N LEU A 101 8.50 2.14 7.15
CA LEU A 101 9.83 2.38 6.57
C LEU A 101 10.21 1.32 5.53
N ALA A 102 9.86 0.06 5.74
CA ALA A 102 10.07 -1.00 4.75
C ALA A 102 9.23 -0.73 3.48
N LEU A 103 7.97 -0.32 3.65
CA LEU A 103 7.09 0.05 2.55
C LEU A 103 7.65 1.24 1.75
N ASP A 104 8.15 2.28 2.40
CA ASP A 104 8.77 3.42 1.73
C ASP A 104 10.02 3.04 0.91
N ARG A 105 10.79 2.07 1.42
CA ARG A 105 11.92 1.49 0.67
C ARG A 105 11.45 0.69 -0.53
N ALA A 106 10.36 -0.06 -0.43
CA ALA A 106 9.75 -0.76 -1.56
C ALA A 106 9.31 0.23 -2.64
N ILE A 107 8.60 1.30 -2.26
CA ILE A 107 8.17 2.39 -3.15
C ILE A 107 9.38 2.99 -3.87
N SER A 108 10.41 3.39 -3.11
CA SER A 108 11.61 4.02 -3.67
C SER A 108 12.38 3.10 -4.64
N ALA A 109 12.27 1.79 -4.47
CA ALA A 109 12.92 0.82 -5.32
C ALA A 109 12.12 0.51 -6.59
N GLU A 110 10.78 0.57 -6.52
CA GLU A 110 9.88 0.42 -7.65
C GLU A 110 9.90 1.66 -8.55
N THR A 111 9.87 2.87 -7.97
CA THR A 111 9.87 4.13 -8.74
C THR A 111 11.19 4.38 -9.48
N ARG A 112 12.33 4.04 -8.87
CA ARG A 112 13.64 4.11 -9.53
C ARG A 112 13.79 3.12 -10.70
N GLY A 113 13.11 1.97 -10.64
CA GLY A 113 13.16 0.95 -11.69
C GLY A 113 12.38 1.34 -12.96
N ARG A 114 11.48 2.33 -12.89
CA ARG A 114 10.66 2.80 -14.02
C ARG A 114 11.22 4.04 -14.71
N GLY A 115 12.31 4.61 -14.19
CA GLY A 115 12.96 5.82 -14.72
C GLY A 115 14.20 5.57 -15.57
N GLN A 116 14.42 4.33 -16.04
CA GLN A 116 15.53 3.95 -16.93
C GLN A 116 15.01 3.26 -18.18
#